data_AF-A0A962ZFB2-F1
#
_entry.id   AF-A0A962ZFB2-F1
#
_cell.length_a   1.000
_cell.length_b   1.000
_cell.length_c   1.000
_cell.angle_alpha   90.00
_cell.angle_beta   90.00
_cell.angle_gamma   90.00
#
_symmetry.space_group_name_H-M   'P 1'
#
loop_
_entity.id
_entity.type
_entity.pdbx_description
1 polymer ?
#
loop_
_entity_poly.entity_id
_entity_poly.type
_entity_poly.pdbx_seq_one_letter_code
_entity_poly.pdbx_strand_id
1 'polypeptide(L)'
;AVKKYNCTRAVLVGHNAFFDHDFVKAAAARCDIKRDPFHPFSCFDTVSLAGLAFGQTVLARACEVAGIPFDQREAHSALYDAQRTAELFCTIINRFRQVGGWPPPSLIEFPPTLMANNRPKR
;
A
#
# COMPACT_ATOMS: atom_id res chain seq x y z
N ALA A 1 10.06 -17.15 -4.63
CA ALA A 1 9.18 -16.38 -3.73
C ALA A 1 7.76 -16.24 -4.30
N VAL A 2 7.54 -15.48 -5.38
CA VAL A 2 6.20 -15.15 -5.91
C VAL A 2 5.34 -16.37 -6.29
N LYS A 3 5.90 -17.32 -7.06
CA LYS A 3 5.19 -18.55 -7.47
C LYS A 3 4.66 -19.40 -6.31
N LYS A 4 5.32 -19.36 -5.14
CA LYS A 4 4.92 -20.12 -3.95
C LYS A 4 3.51 -19.73 -3.48
N TYR A 5 3.11 -18.48 -3.72
CA TYR A 5 1.80 -17.93 -3.31
C TYR A 5 0.81 -17.86 -4.47
N ASN A 6 1.08 -18.57 -5.58
CA ASN A 6 0.28 -18.54 -6.80
C ASN A 6 0.05 -17.12 -7.38
N CYS A 7 0.98 -16.21 -7.11
CA CYS A 7 1.00 -14.87 -7.68
C CYS A 7 1.83 -14.85 -8.98
N THR A 8 1.61 -13.84 -9.82
CA THR A 8 2.31 -13.68 -11.11
C THR A 8 3.50 -12.71 -11.02
N ARG A 9 3.38 -11.64 -10.22
CA ARG A 9 4.43 -10.65 -9.95
C ARG A 9 4.40 -10.15 -8.51
N ALA A 10 5.49 -9.53 -8.07
CA ALA A 10 5.52 -8.76 -6.82
C ALA A 10 5.17 -7.28 -7.09
N VAL A 11 4.49 -6.63 -6.16
CA VAL A 11 4.26 -5.18 -6.16
C VAL A 11 4.95 -4.62 -4.93
N LEU A 12 5.78 -3.59 -5.09
CA LEU A 12 6.49 -2.98 -3.98
C LEU A 12 5.50 -2.21 -3.10
N VAL A 13 5.60 -2.38 -1.79
CA VAL A 13 4.91 -1.57 -0.78
C VAL A 13 5.96 -0.70 -0.11
N GLY A 14 5.73 0.61 -0.02
CA GLY A 14 6.66 1.57 0.56
C GLY A 14 5.94 2.80 1.09
N HIS A 15 6.65 3.72 1.75
CA HIS A 15 6.11 5.00 2.21
C HIS A 15 6.77 6.11 1.41
N ASN A 16 6.04 6.74 0.49
CA ASN A 16 6.58 7.42 -0.69
C ASN A 16 7.21 6.42 -1.67
N ALA A 17 6.47 5.34 -1.95
CA ALA A 17 6.98 4.10 -2.56
C ALA A 17 7.70 4.25 -3.91
N PHE A 18 7.42 5.31 -4.68
CA PHE A 18 8.13 5.58 -5.94
C PHE A 18 9.63 5.82 -5.71
N PHE A 19 9.99 6.49 -4.60
CA PHE A 19 11.39 6.71 -4.25
C PHE A 19 12.16 5.39 -4.12
N ASP A 20 11.65 4.46 -3.30
CA ASP A 20 12.28 3.15 -3.11
C ASP A 20 12.27 2.32 -4.39
N HIS A 21 11.16 2.36 -5.13
CA HIS A 21 10.99 1.63 -6.39
C HIS A 21 12.05 2.03 -7.42
N ASP A 22 12.24 3.33 -7.65
CA ASP A 22 13.21 3.84 -8.62
C ASP A 22 14.65 3.45 -8.25
N PHE A 23 15.01 3.52 -6.96
CA PHE A 23 16.34 3.09 -6.50
C PHE A 23 16.56 1.59 -6.67
N VAL A 24 15.55 0.76 -6.36
CA VAL A 24 15.62 -0.70 -6.56
C VAL A 24 15.75 -1.04 -8.05
N LYS A 25 14.98 -0.39 -8.93
CA LYS A 25 15.06 -0.60 -10.38
C LYS A 25 16.41 -0.17 -10.94
N ALA A 26 16.92 0.99 -10.53
CA ALA A 26 18.22 1.47 -10.95
C ALA A 26 19.35 0.54 -10.47
N ALA A 27 19.26 0.01 -9.25
CA ALA A 27 20.21 -0.97 -8.74
C ALA A 27 20.16 -2.30 -9.51
N ALA A 28 18.95 -2.81 -9.79
CA ALA A 28 18.76 -4.03 -10.59
C ALA A 28 19.36 -3.88 -12.00
N ALA A 29 19.19 -2.72 -12.63
CA ALA A 29 19.79 -2.41 -13.93
C ALA A 29 21.32 -2.36 -13.89
N ARG A 30 21.91 -1.69 -12.89
CA ARG A 30 23.38 -1.64 -12.72
C ARG A 30 24.00 -3.01 -12.45
N CYS A 31 23.25 -3.92 -11.83
CA CYS A 31 23.70 -5.27 -11.47
C CYS A 31 23.35 -6.35 -12.52
N ASP A 32 22.84 -5.99 -13.70
CA ASP A 32 22.37 -6.93 -14.75
C ASP A 32 21.38 -8.00 -14.23
N ILE A 33 20.47 -7.60 -13.33
CA ILE A 33 19.45 -8.51 -12.80
C ILE A 33 18.36 -8.72 -13.87
N LYS A 34 18.46 -9.83 -14.62
CA LYS A 34 17.55 -10.16 -15.73
C LYS A 34 16.13 -10.54 -15.31
N ARG A 35 15.94 -11.03 -14.08
CA ARG A 35 14.67 -11.56 -13.59
C ARG A 35 14.19 -10.81 -12.35
N ASP A 36 13.97 -9.52 -12.51
CA ASP A 36 13.35 -8.68 -11.48
C ASP A 36 11.86 -9.08 -11.30
N PRO A 37 11.45 -9.55 -10.11
CA PRO A 37 10.08 -9.98 -9.85
C PRO A 37 9.10 -8.81 -9.66
N PHE A 38 9.59 -7.59 -9.41
CA PHE A 38 8.75 -6.44 -9.14
C PHE A 38 8.07 -5.92 -10.40
N HIS A 39 6.82 -5.51 -10.27
CA HIS A 39 6.09 -4.80 -11.31
C HIS A 39 6.88 -3.55 -11.76
N PRO A 40 6.95 -3.26 -13.08
CA PRO A 40 7.87 -2.26 -13.61
C PRO A 40 7.56 -0.80 -13.25
N PHE A 41 6.34 -0.50 -12.80
CA PHE A 41 5.94 0.88 -12.46
C PHE A 41 4.95 0.95 -11.28
N SER A 42 4.05 -0.03 -11.17
CA SER A 42 3.11 -0.07 -10.03
C SER A 42 3.78 -0.37 -8.69
N CYS A 43 3.37 0.40 -7.68
CA CYS A 43 3.63 0.19 -6.27
C CYS A 43 2.37 0.48 -5.45
N PHE A 44 2.31 -0.02 -4.22
CA PHE A 44 1.34 0.44 -3.23
C PHE A 44 2.03 1.41 -2.27
N ASP A 45 1.61 2.66 -2.36
CA ASP A 45 2.15 3.75 -1.55
C ASP A 45 1.34 3.92 -0.27
N THR A 46 2.00 3.68 0.86
CA THR A 46 1.40 3.81 2.18
C THR A 46 1.19 5.26 2.61
N VAL A 47 1.82 6.26 1.97
CA VAL A 47 1.47 7.67 2.20
C VAL A 47 0.02 7.91 1.78
N SER A 48 -0.33 7.52 0.56
CA SER A 48 -1.69 7.66 0.03
C SER A 48 -2.70 6.83 0.83
N LEU A 49 -2.37 5.59 1.18
CA LEU A 49 -3.24 4.72 1.97
C LEU A 49 -3.45 5.24 3.40
N ALA A 50 -2.40 5.74 4.06
CA ALA A 50 -2.51 6.32 5.39
C ALA A 50 -3.25 7.67 5.37
N GLY A 51 -3.10 8.45 4.30
CA GLY A 51 -3.89 9.66 4.08
C GLY A 51 -5.39 9.35 4.08
N LEU A 52 -5.79 8.27 3.39
CA LEU A 52 -7.18 7.81 3.38
C LEU A 52 -7.62 7.24 4.75
N ALA A 53 -6.82 6.35 5.34
CA ALA A 53 -7.25 5.57 6.51
C ALA A 53 -7.13 6.32 7.85
N PHE A 54 -6.16 7.22 7.96
CA PHE A 54 -5.78 7.89 9.21
C PHE A 54 -5.63 9.41 9.08
N GLY A 55 -5.77 9.99 7.88
CA GLY A 55 -5.56 11.42 7.66
C GLY A 55 -4.11 11.87 7.86
N GLN A 56 -3.14 10.94 7.77
CA GLN A 56 -1.72 11.22 8.02
C GLN A 56 -0.86 10.74 6.86
N THR A 57 0.12 11.57 6.48
CA THR A 57 1.07 11.28 5.38
C THR A 57 2.50 11.06 5.86
N VAL A 58 2.79 11.32 7.14
CA VAL A 58 4.10 11.07 7.75
C VAL A 58 4.06 9.72 8.45
N LEU A 59 4.98 8.81 8.13
CA LEU A 59 5.01 7.43 8.65
C LEU A 59 4.82 7.38 10.17
N ALA A 60 5.63 8.14 10.91
CA ALA A 60 5.56 8.16 12.37
C ALA A 60 4.18 8.57 12.90
N ARG A 61 3.53 9.58 12.29
CA ARG A 61 2.19 10.05 12.68
C ARG A 61 1.11 9.05 12.27
N ALA A 62 1.24 8.44 11.10
CA ALA A 62 0.35 7.37 10.68
C ALA A 62 0.42 6.16 11.64
N CYS A 63 1.63 5.74 12.04
CA CYS A 63 1.84 4.69 13.03
C CYS A 63 1.24 5.05 14.40
N GLU A 64 1.49 6.28 14.88
CA GLU A 64 0.92 6.78 16.15
C GLU A 64 -0.61 6.70 16.16
N VAL A 65 -1.28 7.22 15.13
CA VAL A 65 -2.76 7.17 15.00
C VAL A 65 -3.28 5.75 14.80
N ALA A 66 -2.48 4.87 14.17
CA ALA A 66 -2.80 3.46 14.00
C ALA A 66 -2.58 2.63 15.28
N GLY A 67 -2.02 3.21 16.35
CA GLY A 67 -1.67 2.49 17.58
C GLY A 67 -0.43 1.60 17.46
N ILE A 68 0.42 1.86 16.45
CA ILE A 68 1.67 1.13 16.19
C ILE A 68 2.81 1.89 16.89
N PRO A 69 3.55 1.24 17.82
CA PRO A 69 4.70 1.89 18.47
C PRO A 69 5.76 2.33 17.46
N PHE A 70 6.22 3.57 17.59
CA PHE A 70 7.23 4.17 16.72
C PHE A 70 8.31 4.86 17.57
N ASP A 71 9.55 4.38 17.51
CA ASP A 71 10.72 4.97 18.17
C ASP A 71 11.43 5.89 17.17
N GLN A 72 11.42 7.19 17.46
CA GLN A 72 12.09 8.20 16.64
C GLN A 72 13.60 8.00 16.54
N ARG A 73 14.21 7.32 17.52
CA ARG A 73 15.66 7.06 17.52
C ARG A 73 16.06 5.97 16.52
N GLU A 74 15.14 5.09 16.16
CA GLU A 74 15.34 4.05 15.15
C GLU A 74 14.87 4.49 13.75
N ALA A 75 14.22 5.66 13.66
CA ALA A 75 13.86 6.26 12.38
C ALA A 75 15.12 6.42 11.51
N HIS A 76 14.96 6.26 10.19
CA HIS A 76 16.03 6.26 9.19
C HIS A 76 16.85 4.96 9.10
N SER A 77 16.60 3.96 9.96
CA SER A 77 17.02 2.59 9.70
C SER A 77 16.08 1.97 8.67
N ALA A 78 16.62 1.56 7.52
CA ALA A 78 15.82 0.93 6.46
C ALA A 78 15.08 -0.32 6.94
N LEU A 79 15.66 -1.10 7.86
CA LEU A 79 15.00 -2.26 8.46
C LEU A 79 13.80 -1.84 9.32
N TYR A 80 14.00 -0.84 10.18
CA TYR A 80 12.97 -0.35 11.08
C TYR A 80 11.79 0.26 10.30
N ASP A 81 12.10 1.15 9.36
CA ASP A 81 11.11 1.80 8.52
C ASP A 81 10.33 0.75 7.69
N ALA A 82 11.01 -0.24 7.10
CA ALA A 82 10.34 -1.32 6.38
C ALA A 82 9.41 -2.15 7.28
N GLN A 83 9.80 -2.43 8.52
CA GLN A 83 8.95 -3.15 9.48
C GLN A 83 7.73 -2.32 9.90
N ARG A 84 7.90 -1.02 10.18
CA ARG A 84 6.79 -0.11 10.52
C ARG A 84 5.84 0.09 9.34
N THR A 85 6.36 0.26 8.13
CA THR A 85 5.55 0.36 6.91
C THR A 85 4.79 -0.94 6.62
N ALA A 86 5.40 -2.10 6.83
CA ALA A 86 4.71 -3.38 6.66
C ALA A 86 3.57 -3.57 7.66
N GLU A 87 3.80 -3.24 8.94
CA GLU A 87 2.75 -3.27 9.97
C GLU A 87 1.62 -2.30 9.61
N LEU A 88 1.95 -1.05 9.27
CA LEU A 88 0.97 -0.04 8.87
C LEU A 88 0.12 -0.50 7.67
N PHE A 89 0.74 -1.07 6.64
CA PHE A 89 0.04 -1.61 5.48
C PHE A 89 -0.95 -2.71 5.88
N CYS A 90 -0.49 -3.68 6.68
CA CYS A 90 -1.34 -4.75 7.19
C CYS A 90 -2.50 -4.20 8.03
N THR A 91 -2.26 -3.24 8.92
CA THR A 91 -3.29 -2.59 9.73
C THR A 91 -4.36 -1.93 8.86
N ILE A 92 -3.96 -1.20 7.82
CA ILE A 92 -4.90 -0.52 6.90
C ILE A 92 -5.79 -1.55 6.19
N ILE A 93 -5.20 -2.58 5.59
CA ILE A 93 -5.95 -3.61 4.84
C ILE A 93 -6.88 -4.40 5.76
N ASN A 94 -6.40 -4.79 6.95
CA ASN A 94 -7.21 -5.52 7.92
C ASN A 94 -8.36 -4.66 8.45
N ARG A 95 -8.13 -3.38 8.73
CA ARG A 95 -9.18 -2.45 9.17
C ARG A 95 -10.23 -2.24 8.09
N PHE A 96 -9.81 -2.07 6.83
CA PHE A 96 -10.75 -1.94 5.70
C PHE A 96 -11.66 -3.17 5.58
N ARG A 97 -11.11 -4.38 5.78
CA ARG A 97 -11.90 -5.61 5.84
C ARG A 97 -12.84 -5.66 7.05
N GLN A 98 -12.38 -5.24 8.23
CA GLN A 98 -13.20 -5.27 9.47
C GLN A 98 -14.43 -4.36 9.39
N VAL A 99 -14.33 -3.22 8.70
CA VAL A 99 -15.46 -2.30 8.50
C VAL A 99 -16.34 -2.68 7.30
N GLY A 100 -16.14 -3.86 6.71
CA GLY A 100 -16.96 -4.36 5.61
C GLY A 100 -16.59 -3.83 4.22
N GLY A 101 -15.44 -3.18 4.06
CA GLY A 101 -14.98 -2.68 2.76
C GLY A 101 -14.50 -3.77 1.79
N TRP A 102 -14.20 -4.97 2.31
CA TRP A 102 -13.79 -6.13 1.51
C TRP A 102 -14.48 -7.42 1.98
N PRO A 103 -15.03 -8.26 1.06
CA PRO A 103 -15.06 -8.11 -0.39
C PRO A 103 -15.83 -6.86 -0.83
N PRO A 104 -15.52 -6.29 -2.01
CA PRO A 104 -16.15 -5.06 -2.45
C PRO A 104 -17.65 -5.30 -2.63
N PRO A 105 -18.50 -4.34 -2.24
CA PRO A 105 -19.94 -4.49 -2.36
C PRO A 105 -20.36 -4.64 -3.82
N SER A 106 -21.56 -5.18 -4.04
CA SER A 106 -22.10 -5.33 -5.38
C SER A 106 -22.36 -3.97 -6.04
N LEU A 107 -22.25 -3.89 -7.36
CA LEU A 107 -22.55 -2.66 -8.13
C LEU A 107 -24.02 -2.22 -8.01
N ILE A 108 -24.91 -3.09 -7.54
CA ILE A 108 -26.33 -2.77 -7.31
C ILE A 108 -26.47 -1.98 -6.01
N GLU A 109 -25.79 -2.45 -4.96
CA GLU A 109 -25.81 -1.88 -3.62
C GLU A 109 -24.99 -0.58 -3.56
N PHE A 110 -23.82 -0.58 -4.20
CA PHE A 110 -22.92 0.56 -4.30
C PHE A 110 -22.61 0.86 -5.78
N PRO A 111 -23.52 1.55 -6.49
CA PRO A 111 -23.28 1.92 -7.88
C PRO A 111 -22.13 2.93 -7.97
N PRO A 112 -21.36 2.93 -9.08
CA PRO A 112 -20.36 3.96 -9.33
C PRO A 112 -20.98 5.36 -9.24
N THR A 113 -20.27 6.31 -8.65
CA THR A 113 -20.76 7.67 -8.37
C THR A 113 -21.31 8.36 -9.63
N LEU A 114 -20.66 8.18 -10.78
CA LEU A 114 -21.09 8.76 -12.05
C LEU A 114 -22.32 8.06 -12.67
N MET A 115 -22.65 6.84 -12.25
CA MET A 115 -23.81 6.07 -12.74
C MET A 115 -25.08 6.33 -11.91
N ALA A 116 -24.94 6.74 -10.65
CA ALA A 116 -26.08 6.97 -9.75
C ALA A 116 -27.03 8.09 -10.24
N ASN A 117 -26.51 9.09 -10.97
CA ASN A 117 -27.28 10.23 -11.45
C ASN A 117 -28.08 9.96 -12.75
N ASN A 118 -27.87 8.82 -13.41
CA ASN A 118 -28.52 8.46 -14.67
C ASN A 118 -29.60 7.37 -14.52
N ARG A 119 -30.07 7.07 -13.30
CA ARG A 119 -31.19 6.13 -13.14
C ARG A 119 -32.46 6.78 -13.71
N PRO A 120 -33.14 6.16 -14.70
CA PRO A 120 -34.41 6.67 -15.18
C PRO A 120 -35.40 6.72 -14.00
N LYS A 121 -36.01 7.88 -13.78
CA LYS A 121 -37.11 8.01 -12.82
C LYS A 121 -38.21 7.02 -13.26
N ARG A 122 -38.58 6.11 -12.37
CA ARG A 122 -39.78 5.28 -12.55
C ARG A 122 -41.02 6.16 -12.59
#